data_AF-A0A4P9WB66-F1
#
_entry.id   AF-A0A4P9WB66-F1
#
_cell.length_a   1.000
_cell.length_b   1.000
_cell.length_c   1.000
_cell.angle_alpha   90.00
_cell.angle_beta   90.00
_cell.angle_gamma   90.00
#
_symmetry.space_group_name_H-M   'P 1'
#
loop_
_entity.id
_entity.type
_entity.pdbx_description
1 polymer ?
#
loop_
_entity_poly.entity_id
_entity_poly.type
_entity_poly.pdbx_seq_one_letter_code
_entity_poly.pdbx_strand_id
1 'polypeptide(L)'
;MLKQPVDYETFALGDFALQEGQTLRNAWLAYKTYGSPDKPCIVFPTWYSGTHKDNEWLIGPNLTLNTNDYFIVCPNMFGNGLSPSPSN
;
A
#
# COMPACT_ATOMS: atom_id res chain seq x y z
N MET A 1 13.68 -16.03 -15.06
CA MET A 1 12.74 -16.23 -13.95
C MET A 1 11.51 -15.37 -14.21
N LEU A 2 10.33 -15.97 -14.33
CA LEU A 2 9.09 -15.23 -14.47
C LEU A 2 8.74 -14.65 -13.09
N LYS A 3 8.71 -13.31 -12.95
CA LYS A 3 8.12 -12.67 -11.76
C LYS A 3 6.65 -13.10 -11.72
N GLN A 4 6.23 -13.80 -10.67
CA GLN A 4 4.80 -14.00 -10.44
C GLN A 4 4.13 -12.62 -10.39
N PRO A 5 2.91 -12.47 -10.94
CA PRO A 5 2.19 -11.22 -10.83
C PRO A 5 1.97 -10.92 -9.34
N VAL A 6 2.56 -9.82 -8.89
CA VAL A 6 2.39 -9.32 -7.52
C VAL A 6 1.00 -8.68 -7.39
N ASP A 7 0.32 -8.95 -6.27
CA ASP A 7 -1.06 -8.50 -6.01
C ASP A 7 -1.14 -7.04 -5.54
N TYR A 8 -0.19 -6.20 -5.96
CA TYR A 8 -0.09 -4.79 -5.58
C TYR A 8 0.64 -4.01 -6.66
N GLU A 9 0.46 -2.70 -6.64
CA GLU A 9 1.19 -1.75 -7.47
C GLU A 9 2.30 -1.07 -6.66
N THR A 10 3.24 -0.42 -7.35
CA THR A 10 4.33 0.31 -6.70
C THR A 10 4.34 1.76 -7.12
N PHE A 11 4.49 2.65 -6.15
CA PHE A 11 4.67 4.09 -6.37
C PHE A 11 6.12 4.45 -6.10
N ALA A 12 6.83 4.98 -7.10
CA ALA A 12 8.22 5.40 -6.94
C ALA A 12 8.29 6.72 -6.16
N LEU A 13 9.05 6.72 -5.07
CA LEU A 13 9.33 7.91 -4.25
C LEU A 13 10.67 8.56 -4.60
N GLY A 14 11.57 7.80 -5.22
CA GLY A 14 12.94 8.26 -5.47
C GLY A 14 13.75 8.31 -4.18
N ASP A 15 14.69 9.24 -4.08
CA ASP A 15 15.49 9.40 -2.86
C ASP A 15 14.65 10.04 -1.76
N PHE A 16 14.30 9.25 -0.74
CA PHE A 16 13.39 9.65 0.32
C PHE A 16 14.15 9.97 1.61
N ALA A 17 14.11 11.23 2.04
CA ALA A 17 14.74 11.66 3.29
C ALA A 17 13.92 11.20 4.50
N LEU A 18 14.57 10.48 5.40
CA LEU A 18 13.99 10.03 6.68
C LEU A 18 14.15 11.12 7.73
N GLN A 19 13.25 11.14 8.72
CA GLN A 19 13.29 12.13 9.81
C GLN A 19 14.57 12.04 10.65
N GLU A 20 15.20 10.87 10.74
CA GLU A 20 16.49 10.68 11.44
C GLU A 20 17.72 11.14 10.61
N GLY A 21 17.50 11.79 9.47
CA GLY A 21 18.54 12.43 8.66
C GLY A 21 19.21 11.52 7.62
N GLN A 22 18.90 10.22 7.62
CA GLN A 22 19.33 9.31 6.56
C GLN A 22 18.44 9.43 5.31
N THR A 23 18.93 8.97 4.16
CA THR A 23 18.16 8.93 2.90
C THR A 23 18.00 7.50 2.44
N LEU A 24 16.76 7.06 2.25
CA LEU A 24 16.44 5.81 1.58
C LEU A 24 16.47 6.05 0.07
N ARG A 25 17.51 5.55 -0.60
CA ARG A 25 17.71 5.77 -2.04
C ARG A 25 16.76 4.91 -2.86
N ASN A 26 16.25 5.45 -3.97
CA ASN A 26 15.32 4.76 -4.88
C ASN A 26 14.13 4.09 -4.14
N ALA A 27 13.62 4.76 -3.11
CA ALA A 27 12.47 4.30 -2.34
C ALA A 27 11.21 4.18 -3.21
N TRP A 28 10.33 3.30 -2.80
CA TRP A 28 9.03 3.06 -3.42
C TRP A 28 8.03 2.60 -2.35
N LEU A 29 6.74 2.64 -2.65
CA LEU A 29 5.68 2.09 -1.78
C LEU A 29 4.89 1.05 -2.53
N ALA A 30 4.75 -0.16 -1.96
CA ALA A 30 3.74 -1.11 -2.39
C ALA A 30 2.37 -0.62 -1.91
N TYR A 31 1.37 -0.59 -2.79
CA TYR A 31 0.00 -0.24 -2.43
C TYR A 31 -1.01 -1.05 -3.24
N LYS A 32 -2.22 -1.16 -2.70
CA LYS A 32 -3.36 -1.72 -3.43
C LYS A 32 -4.50 -0.71 -3.40
N THR A 33 -5.27 -0.64 -4.47
CA THR A 33 -6.45 0.22 -4.56
C THR A 33 -7.71 -0.60 -4.81
N TYR A 34 -8.83 -0.12 -4.28
CA TYR A 34 -10.14 -0.73 -4.43
C TYR A 34 -11.19 0.34 -4.76
N GLY A 35 -12.19 -0.03 -5.57
CA GLY A 35 -13.15 0.94 -6.09
C GLY A 35 -12.59 1.78 -7.23
N SER A 36 -13.32 2.82 -7.62
CA SER A 36 -13.01 3.65 -8.78
C SER A 36 -12.39 4.99 -8.36
N PRO A 37 -11.34 5.50 -9.02
CA PRO A 37 -10.62 6.71 -8.63
C PRO A 37 -11.41 8.02 -8.80
N ASP A 38 -12.62 7.99 -9.37
CA ASP A 38 -13.56 9.12 -9.42
C ASP A 38 -14.36 9.31 -8.11
N LYS A 39 -14.26 8.35 -7.18
CA LYS A 39 -14.93 8.38 -5.86
C LYS A 39 -14.07 9.07 -4.80
N PRO A 40 -14.68 9.55 -3.69
CA PRO A 40 -13.92 10.09 -2.56
C PRO A 40 -12.88 9.09 -2.04
N CYS A 41 -11.66 9.57 -1.82
CA CYS A 41 -10.52 8.75 -1.44
C CYS A 41 -10.44 8.53 0.07
N ILE A 42 -10.25 7.27 0.49
CA ILE A 42 -9.91 6.86 1.85
C ILE A 42 -8.53 6.20 1.81
N VAL A 43 -7.61 6.70 2.64
CA VAL A 43 -6.32 6.03 2.88
C VAL A 43 -6.46 5.14 4.11
N PHE A 44 -6.26 3.83 3.93
CA PHE A 44 -6.34 2.85 5.01
C PHE A 44 -5.00 2.09 5.15
N PRO A 45 -4.04 2.62 5.93
CA PRO A 45 -2.70 2.05 6.05
C PRO A 45 -2.69 0.65 6.70
N THR A 46 -1.64 -0.12 6.40
CA THR A 46 -1.35 -1.38 7.10
C THR A 46 -0.82 -1.13 8.51
N TRP A 47 -0.99 -2.11 9.40
CA TRP A 47 -0.44 -2.08 10.77
C TRP A 47 0.83 -2.95 10.92
N TYR A 48 1.37 -3.01 12.14
CA TYR A 48 2.52 -3.84 12.49
C TYR A 48 2.30 -5.30 12.09
N SER A 49 3.27 -5.91 11.41
CA SER A 49 3.20 -7.27 10.82
C SER A 49 2.13 -7.49 9.75
N GLY A 50 1.36 -6.47 9.37
CA GLY A 50 0.29 -6.57 8.38
C GLY A 50 0.70 -6.14 6.98
N THR A 51 -0.07 -6.63 6.01
CA THR A 51 -0.06 -6.25 4.60
C THR A 51 -1.45 -5.75 4.21
N HIS A 52 -1.59 -5.21 2.99
CA HIS A 52 -2.91 -4.79 2.47
C HIS A 52 -3.98 -5.91 2.53
N LYS A 53 -3.59 -7.18 2.42
CA LYS A 53 -4.50 -8.33 2.54
C LYS A 53 -5.18 -8.40 3.90
N ASP A 54 -4.48 -7.99 4.94
CA ASP A 54 -5.01 -7.98 6.30
C ASP A 54 -6.04 -6.86 6.51
N ASN A 55 -6.12 -5.88 5.61
CA ASN A 55 -7.16 -4.84 5.61
C ASN A 55 -8.42 -5.25 4.82
N GLU A 56 -8.32 -6.24 3.92
CA GLU A 56 -9.38 -6.56 2.94
C GLU A 56 -10.70 -7.03 3.56
N TRP A 57 -10.69 -7.54 4.80
CA TRP A 57 -11.91 -7.96 5.49
C TRP A 57 -12.91 -6.81 5.75
N LEU A 58 -12.45 -5.55 5.66
CA LEU A 58 -13.30 -4.35 5.77
C LEU A 58 -13.68 -3.73 4.42
N ILE A 59 -13.10 -4.20 3.30
CA ILE A 59 -13.12 -3.54 2.00
C ILE A 59 -13.90 -4.38 0.99
N GLY A 60 -14.96 -3.82 0.43
CA GLY A 60 -15.71 -4.49 -0.63
C GLY A 60 -17.13 -3.96 -0.78
N PRO A 61 -17.87 -4.43 -1.80
CA PRO A 61 -19.26 -4.04 -1.98
C PRO A 61 -20.09 -4.50 -0.77
N ASN A 62 -20.78 -3.55 -0.14
CA ASN A 62 -21.60 -3.75 1.08
C ASN A 62 -20.81 -4.02 2.38
N LEU A 63 -19.52 -3.69 2.43
CA LEU A 63 -18.74 -3.66 3.68
C LEU A 63 -18.60 -2.22 4.22
N THR A 64 -18.01 -2.08 5.41
CA THR A 64 -17.80 -0.76 6.05
C THR A 64 -17.07 0.22 5.12
N LEU A 65 -16.00 -0.25 4.46
CA LEU A 65 -15.33 0.50 3.41
C LEU A 65 -15.89 0.04 2.05
N ASN A 66 -17.07 0.57 1.72
CA ASN A 66 -17.82 0.18 0.53
C ASN A 66 -17.16 0.70 -0.75
N THR A 67 -16.72 -0.21 -1.63
CA THR A 67 -16.02 0.13 -2.89
C THR A 67 -16.93 0.75 -3.96
N ASN A 68 -18.25 0.71 -3.79
CA ASN A 68 -19.19 1.43 -4.65
C ASN A 68 -19.25 2.93 -4.33
N ASP A 69 -18.92 3.28 -3.08
CA ASP A 69 -19.04 4.63 -2.53
C ASP A 69 -17.68 5.34 -2.47
N TYR A 70 -16.59 4.58 -2.29
CA TYR A 70 -15.24 5.12 -2.03
C TYR A 70 -14.16 4.51 -2.92
N PHE A 71 -13.10 5.29 -3.14
CA PHE A 71 -11.81 4.83 -3.63
C PHE A 71 -10.90 4.58 -2.44
N ILE A 72 -10.49 3.34 -2.21
CA ILE A 72 -9.72 2.96 -1.02
C ILE A 72 -8.29 2.65 -1.43
N VAL A 73 -7.33 3.31 -0.78
CA VAL A 73 -5.90 3.10 -0.99
C VAL A 73 -5.29 2.48 0.27
N CYS A 74 -4.72 1.29 0.13
CA CYS A 74 -4.01 0.59 1.20
C CYS A 74 -2.50 0.62 0.95
N PRO A 75 -1.77 1.61 1.49
CA PRO A 75 -0.31 1.63 1.42
C PRO A 75 0.30 0.62 2.41
N ASN A 76 1.25 -0.17 1.94
CA ASN A 76 2.06 -1.07 2.75
C ASN A 76 3.24 -0.29 3.35
N MET A 77 3.44 -0.41 4.66
CA MET A 77 4.46 0.32 5.41
C MET A 77 5.89 -0.06 4.97
N PHE A 78 6.84 0.88 5.04
CA PHE A 78 8.27 0.52 4.96
C PHE A 78 8.64 -0.53 6.02
N GLY A 79 9.50 -1.47 5.66
CA GLY A 79 9.95 -2.53 6.56
C GLY A 79 8.97 -3.68 6.75
N ASN A 80 7.78 -3.69 6.12
CA ASN A 80 6.79 -4.74 6.30
C ASN A 80 6.94 -5.94 5.33
N GLY A 81 8.01 -5.98 4.54
CA GLY A 81 8.33 -7.04 3.58
C GLY A 81 7.75 -6.82 2.18
N LEU A 82 6.78 -5.92 1.99
CA LEU A 82 6.22 -5.61 0.67
C LEU A 82 6.72 -4.28 0.09
N SER A 83 6.86 -3.24 0.92
CA SER A 83 7.61 -2.03 0.57
C SER A 83 9.11 -2.22 0.88
N PRO A 84 10.01 -1.26 0.57
CA PRO A 84 11.43 -1.34 0.94
C PRO A 84 11.59 -1.78 2.38
N SER A 85 12.32 -2.88 2.55
CA SER A 85 12.49 -3.57 3.81
C SER A 85 13.92 -4.07 3.90
N PRO A 86 14.47 -4.32 5.09
CA PRO A 86 15.84 -4.84 5.21
C PRO A 86 16.11 -6.13 4.42
N SER A 87 15.06 -6.86 4.03
CA SER A 87 15.12 -8.12 3.30
C SER A 87 14.93 -8.02 1.78
N ASN A 88 14.64 -6.84 1.19
CA ASN A 88 14.31 -6.72 -0.24
C ASN A 88 14.91 -5.50 -0.96
#